data_AF-A0A151AJE7-F1
#
_entry.id   AF-A0A151AJE7-F1
#
_cell.length_a   1.000
_cell.length_b   1.000
_cell.length_c   1.000
_cell.angle_alpha   90.00
_cell.angle_beta   90.00
_cell.angle_gamma   90.00
#
_symmetry.space_group_name_H-M   'P 1'
#
loop_
_entity.id
_entity.type
_entity.pdbx_description
1 polymer ?
#
loop_
_entity_poly.entity_id
_entity_poly.type
_entity_poly.pdbx_seq_one_letter_code
_entity_poly.pdbx_strand_id
1 'polypeptide(L)'
;MREFTRRQLLRAVGTGGLALGSVKAIDNVVLGYGVGGGTNLREQDLDPLLAENRQFGGKIEDGGMTYDVDGEGLWIERGDDQRFHPFDERPDDLAGDALALFRDAAELMAETTYEYHTIAGFFGRLSETTPRPLATAALRGDVSDPVAPAVVERFCGVSPANSEGLVEGLKEGFREYGHYDIPRYVAGSVEDNVVMGRVDLRAPFEGPTDIGTLIEEDSTGLFCYELSYRAIEALHSVSATDQRPPLAAFWVRDRRHKHVYNGLASVVRKGGQLRVPVTFLDYTHSTLYDDLH
;
A
#
# COMPACT_ATOMS: atom_id res chain seq x y z
N MET A 1 -15.53 -33.34 12.47
CA MET A 1 -14.19 -32.75 12.69
C MET A 1 -14.20 -32.09 14.05
N ARG A 2 -13.18 -32.30 14.90
CA ARG A 2 -13.14 -31.68 16.25
C ARG A 2 -12.57 -30.27 16.10
N GLU A 3 -13.35 -29.26 16.48
CA GLU A 3 -12.87 -27.88 16.64
C GLU A 3 -11.87 -27.83 17.80
N PHE A 4 -10.70 -27.26 17.55
CA PHE A 4 -9.70 -27.01 18.58
C PHE A 4 -9.96 -25.64 19.20
N THR A 5 -10.12 -25.61 20.52
CA THR A 5 -10.28 -24.34 21.24
C THR A 5 -8.95 -23.58 21.33
N ARG A 6 -8.98 -22.24 21.37
CA ARG A 6 -7.81 -21.35 21.54
C ARG A 6 -6.84 -21.83 22.63
N ARG A 7 -7.36 -22.34 23.76
CA ARG A 7 -6.57 -22.91 24.87
C ARG A 7 -5.87 -24.23 24.54
N GLN A 8 -6.46 -25.07 23.71
CA GLN A 8 -5.87 -26.35 23.31
C GLN A 8 -4.74 -26.15 22.29
N LEU A 9 -4.88 -25.16 21.40
CA LEU A 9 -3.82 -24.80 20.46
C LEU A 9 -2.59 -24.23 21.21
N LEU A 10 -2.81 -23.33 22.17
CA LEU A 10 -1.75 -22.75 23.01
C LEU A 10 -0.96 -23.82 23.79
N ARG A 11 -1.64 -24.86 24.30
CA ARG A 11 -0.96 -25.98 24.98
C ARG A 11 -0.19 -26.89 24.03
N ALA A 12 -0.70 -27.12 22.82
CA ALA A 12 -0.02 -27.93 21.81
C ALA A 12 1.25 -27.24 21.28
N VAL A 13 1.22 -25.91 21.17
CA VAL A 13 2.37 -25.08 20.77
C VAL A 13 3.49 -25.11 21.84
N GLY A 14 3.14 -25.20 23.13
CA GLY A 14 4.09 -25.16 24.24
C GLY A 14 5.05 -26.35 24.39
N THR A 15 4.81 -27.50 23.75
CA THR A 15 5.54 -28.75 24.04
C THR A 15 6.51 -29.26 22.98
N GLY A 16 6.72 -28.60 21.84
CA GLY A 16 7.78 -29.05 20.91
C GLY A 16 7.94 -28.35 19.56
N GLY A 17 6.95 -27.58 19.09
CA GLY A 17 7.00 -26.91 17.78
C GLY A 17 7.77 -25.58 17.76
N LEU A 18 7.97 -24.96 18.92
CA LEU A 18 8.55 -23.61 19.03
C LEU A 18 10.00 -23.54 18.54
N ALA A 19 10.87 -24.53 18.77
CA ALA A 19 12.30 -24.38 18.53
C ALA A 19 12.72 -24.27 17.05
N LEU A 20 12.04 -24.98 16.12
CA LEU A 20 12.37 -24.93 14.69
C LEU A 20 11.60 -23.82 13.95
N GLY A 21 10.36 -23.55 14.36
CA GLY A 21 9.56 -22.45 13.81
C GLY A 21 10.10 -21.07 14.23
N SER A 22 10.55 -20.93 15.48
CA SER A 22 11.06 -19.65 16.01
C SER A 22 12.39 -19.23 15.38
N VAL A 23 13.33 -20.15 15.10
CA VAL A 23 14.61 -19.79 14.48
C VAL A 23 14.42 -19.29 13.05
N LYS A 24 13.59 -19.96 12.24
CA LYS A 24 13.27 -19.49 10.87
C LYS A 24 12.37 -18.24 10.88
N ALA A 25 11.52 -18.10 11.88
CA ALA A 25 10.72 -16.89 12.09
C ALA A 25 11.59 -15.69 12.46
N ILE A 26 12.54 -15.86 13.39
CA ILE A 26 13.51 -14.83 13.79
C ILE A 26 14.45 -14.52 12.63
N ASP A 27 14.92 -15.53 11.88
CA ASP A 27 15.77 -15.36 10.70
C ASP A 27 15.08 -14.53 9.63
N ASN A 28 13.81 -14.85 9.31
CA ASN A 28 13.00 -13.98 8.47
C ASN A 28 12.92 -12.58 9.08
N VAL A 29 12.39 -12.43 10.31
CA VAL A 29 12.12 -11.16 11.04
C VAL A 29 13.34 -10.25 11.24
N VAL A 30 14.55 -10.81 11.33
CA VAL A 30 15.77 -10.08 11.69
C VAL A 30 16.71 -9.88 10.51
N LEU A 31 16.85 -10.86 9.60
CA LEU A 31 17.82 -10.80 8.50
C LEU A 31 17.21 -10.34 7.16
N GLY A 32 15.90 -10.48 6.97
CA GLY A 32 15.21 -10.05 5.74
C GLY A 32 14.84 -8.56 5.69
N TYR A 33 14.97 -7.82 6.81
CA TYR A 33 14.19 -6.60 7.03
C TYR A 33 14.89 -5.27 6.76
N GLY A 34 16.15 -5.26 6.29
CA GLY A 34 16.79 -4.05 5.75
C GLY A 34 16.51 -2.77 6.55
N VAL A 35 16.68 -2.86 7.87
CA VAL A 35 16.18 -1.96 8.92
C VAL A 35 16.32 -0.49 8.56
N GLY A 36 15.19 0.22 8.39
CA GLY A 36 15.10 1.69 8.33
C GLY A 36 15.92 2.41 7.23
N GLY A 37 16.70 1.68 6.43
CA GLY A 37 17.74 2.23 5.57
C GLY A 37 17.55 1.98 4.07
N GLY A 38 16.48 1.29 3.69
CA GLY A 38 16.24 0.96 2.28
C GLY A 38 17.25 -0.05 1.73
N THR A 39 17.72 -1.01 2.54
CA THR A 39 18.61 -2.06 2.00
C THR A 39 17.92 -2.88 0.91
N ASN A 40 16.60 -3.13 1.03
CA ASN A 40 15.80 -3.69 -0.06
C ASN A 40 15.79 -2.82 -1.33
N LEU A 41 15.89 -1.49 -1.18
CA LEU A 41 15.93 -0.56 -2.31
C LEU A 41 17.24 -0.62 -3.11
N ARG A 42 18.34 -1.02 -2.47
CA ARG A 42 19.70 -0.93 -3.04
C ARG A 42 20.25 -2.25 -3.54
N GLU A 43 19.71 -3.36 -3.06
CA GLU A 43 20.22 -4.71 -3.34
C GLU A 43 19.33 -5.52 -4.29
N GLN A 44 18.22 -4.94 -4.76
CA GLN A 44 17.25 -5.64 -5.59
C GLN A 44 16.89 -4.83 -6.84
N ASP A 45 16.56 -5.57 -7.89
CA ASP A 45 15.81 -5.03 -9.01
C ASP A 45 14.34 -4.94 -8.61
N LEU A 46 13.84 -3.72 -8.50
CA LEU A 46 12.50 -3.41 -8.00
C LEU A 46 11.49 -3.25 -9.13
N ASP A 47 11.96 -3.06 -10.38
CA ASP A 47 11.10 -2.88 -11.54
C ASP A 47 10.14 -4.07 -11.73
N PRO A 48 10.59 -5.34 -11.61
CA PRO A 48 9.69 -6.49 -11.69
C PRO A 48 8.66 -6.53 -10.55
N LEU A 49 9.04 -6.08 -9.34
CA LEU A 49 8.17 -6.11 -8.16
C LEU A 49 7.05 -5.06 -8.27
N LEU A 50 7.35 -3.90 -8.87
CA LEU A 50 6.37 -2.89 -9.24
C LEU A 50 5.48 -3.38 -10.39
N ALA A 51 6.06 -3.96 -11.44
CA ALA A 51 5.30 -4.39 -12.62
C ALA A 51 4.24 -5.46 -12.29
N GLU A 52 4.50 -6.35 -11.34
CA GLU A 52 3.55 -7.39 -10.93
C GLU A 52 2.32 -6.84 -10.18
N ASN A 53 2.43 -5.69 -9.52
CA ASN A 53 1.39 -5.15 -8.63
C ASN A 53 0.91 -3.74 -9.02
N ARG A 54 1.40 -3.22 -10.15
CA ARG A 54 1.02 -1.90 -10.65
C ARG A 54 -0.47 -1.92 -11.00
N GLN A 55 -1.21 -1.11 -10.27
CA GLN A 55 -2.54 -0.69 -10.69
C GLN A 55 -2.39 0.56 -11.55
N PHE A 56 -3.02 0.57 -12.71
CA PHE A 56 -3.08 1.74 -13.57
C PHE A 56 -4.46 1.82 -14.20
N GLY A 57 -5.01 3.02 -14.23
CA GLY A 57 -6.33 3.30 -14.75
C GLY A 57 -7.34 3.58 -13.65
N GLY A 58 -8.61 3.39 -14.00
CA GLY A 58 -9.73 3.57 -13.10
C GLY A 58 -10.36 4.96 -13.16
N LYS A 59 -11.42 5.11 -12.38
CA LYS A 59 -12.26 6.30 -12.38
C LYS A 59 -11.71 7.40 -11.46
N ILE A 60 -11.56 8.60 -12.00
CA ILE A 60 -11.06 9.79 -11.29
C ILE A 60 -12.14 10.87 -11.38
N GLU A 61 -12.56 11.40 -10.24
CA GLU A 61 -13.51 12.51 -10.16
C GLU A 61 -12.78 13.78 -9.73
N ASP A 62 -12.85 14.83 -10.54
CA ASP A 62 -12.21 16.11 -10.25
C ASP A 62 -12.95 17.27 -10.90
N GLY A 63 -13.24 18.33 -10.13
CA GLY A 63 -13.84 19.56 -10.66
C GLY A 63 -15.21 19.38 -11.35
N GLY A 64 -15.96 18.33 -11.03
CA GLY A 64 -17.23 17.99 -11.69
C GLY A 64 -17.06 17.31 -13.05
N MET A 65 -15.84 16.88 -13.38
CA MET A 65 -15.52 16.00 -14.49
C MET A 65 -15.25 14.60 -13.92
N THR A 66 -15.59 13.58 -14.71
CA THR A 66 -15.15 12.22 -14.49
C THR A 66 -14.19 11.84 -15.60
N TYR A 67 -13.03 11.31 -15.23
CA TYR A 67 -12.06 10.73 -16.14
C TYR A 67 -12.02 9.23 -15.86
N ASP A 68 -12.12 8.41 -16.89
CA ASP A 68 -11.90 6.96 -16.78
C ASP A 68 -10.75 6.58 -17.70
N VAL A 69 -9.68 6.07 -17.10
CA VAL A 69 -8.41 5.75 -17.77
C VAL A 69 -8.28 4.24 -17.85
N ASP A 70 -7.99 3.71 -19.02
CA ASP A 70 -7.72 2.28 -19.19
C ASP A 70 -6.48 2.06 -20.07
N GLY A 71 -6.29 0.83 -20.56
CA GLY A 71 -5.17 0.49 -21.42
C GLY A 71 -5.28 1.02 -22.86
N GLU A 72 -6.47 1.45 -23.28
CA GLU A 72 -6.78 1.87 -24.65
C GLU A 72 -6.83 3.39 -24.77
N GLY A 73 -7.34 4.08 -23.75
CA GLY A 73 -7.46 5.53 -23.80
C GLY A 73 -8.02 6.18 -22.54
N LEU A 74 -8.56 7.37 -22.77
CA LEU A 74 -9.16 8.22 -21.74
C LEU A 74 -10.60 8.53 -22.13
N TRP A 75 -11.52 8.10 -21.28
CA TRP A 75 -12.90 8.57 -21.27
C TRP A 75 -13.02 9.81 -20.41
N ILE A 76 -13.82 10.77 -20.88
CA ILE A 76 -14.12 12.02 -20.18
C ILE A 76 -15.62 12.23 -20.17
N GLU A 77 -16.16 12.43 -18.98
CA GLU A 77 -17.57 12.61 -18.74
C GLU A 77 -17.84 13.93 -18.01
N ARG A 78 -18.85 14.66 -18.47
CA ARG A 78 -19.38 15.86 -17.82
C ARG A 78 -20.89 15.94 -17.99
N GLY A 79 -21.64 15.50 -16.98
CA GLY A 79 -23.09 15.36 -17.10
C GLY A 79 -23.43 14.32 -18.16
N ASP A 80 -24.16 14.71 -19.21
CA ASP A 80 -24.55 13.82 -20.32
C ASP A 80 -23.54 13.79 -21.48
N ASP A 81 -22.49 14.63 -21.47
CA ASP A 81 -21.43 14.62 -22.49
C ASP A 81 -20.36 13.59 -22.10
N GLN A 82 -20.13 12.61 -22.97
CA GLN A 82 -19.13 11.56 -22.81
C GLN A 82 -18.29 11.47 -24.08
N ARG A 83 -16.96 11.48 -23.92
CA ARG A 83 -16.00 11.40 -25.02
C ARG A 83 -14.92 10.39 -24.72
N PHE A 84 -14.44 9.72 -25.76
CA PHE A 84 -13.31 8.80 -25.70
C PHE A 84 -12.16 9.32 -26.55
N HIS A 85 -10.96 9.23 -26.01
CA HIS A 85 -9.72 9.61 -26.69
C HIS A 85 -8.71 8.45 -26.57
N PRO A 86 -8.43 7.71 -27.66
CA PRO A 86 -7.44 6.64 -27.63
C PRO A 86 -6.02 7.22 -27.58
N PHE A 87 -5.11 6.53 -26.90
CA PHE A 87 -3.75 7.06 -26.64
C PHE A 87 -2.84 7.10 -27.87
N ASP A 88 -3.17 6.37 -28.94
CA ASP A 88 -2.45 6.37 -30.21
C ASP A 88 -2.87 7.50 -31.15
N GLU A 89 -3.90 8.27 -30.79
CA GLU A 89 -4.36 9.43 -31.53
C GLU A 89 -3.96 10.75 -30.87
N ARG A 90 -3.98 11.83 -31.68
CA ARG A 90 -3.75 13.18 -31.18
C ARG A 90 -5.09 13.86 -30.92
N PRO A 91 -5.44 14.16 -29.66
CA PRO A 91 -6.68 14.85 -29.36
C PRO A 91 -6.55 16.35 -29.64
N ASP A 92 -7.29 16.85 -30.62
CA ASP A 92 -7.29 18.28 -31.00
C ASP A 92 -8.30 19.11 -30.18
N ASP A 93 -9.26 18.47 -29.51
CA ASP A 93 -10.32 19.10 -28.73
C ASP A 93 -10.07 19.11 -27.21
N LEU A 94 -9.01 18.44 -26.74
CA LEU A 94 -8.61 18.45 -25.33
C LEU A 94 -7.77 19.68 -24.98
N ALA A 95 -8.02 20.21 -23.78
CA ALA A 95 -7.27 21.33 -23.22
C ALA A 95 -7.12 21.19 -21.69
N GLY A 96 -6.26 22.01 -21.10
CA GLY A 96 -6.09 22.08 -19.64
C GLY A 96 -5.71 20.74 -19.01
N ASP A 97 -6.36 20.42 -17.90
CA ASP A 97 -6.07 19.23 -17.10
C ASP A 97 -6.42 17.92 -17.81
N ALA A 98 -7.44 17.92 -18.67
CA ALA A 98 -7.79 16.76 -19.50
C ALA A 98 -6.67 16.41 -20.49
N LEU A 99 -6.14 17.42 -21.21
CA LEU A 99 -5.01 17.21 -22.12
C LEU A 99 -3.74 16.82 -21.36
N ALA A 100 -3.53 17.38 -20.17
CA ALA A 100 -2.42 17.05 -19.30
C ALA A 100 -2.48 15.58 -18.84
N LEU A 101 -3.64 15.12 -18.37
CA LEU A 101 -3.89 13.74 -17.98
C LEU A 101 -3.70 12.79 -19.16
N PHE A 102 -4.32 13.07 -20.32
CA PHE A 102 -4.16 12.26 -21.53
C PHE A 102 -2.70 12.00 -21.87
N ARG A 103 -1.87 13.05 -21.89
CA ARG A 103 -0.44 12.96 -22.22
C ARG A 103 0.34 12.16 -21.17
N ASP A 104 0.07 12.40 -19.90
CA ASP A 104 0.75 11.69 -18.82
C ASP A 104 0.36 10.21 -18.81
N ALA A 105 -0.92 9.89 -19.00
CA ALA A 105 -1.42 8.52 -19.06
C ALA A 105 -0.84 7.75 -20.25
N ALA A 106 -0.81 8.38 -21.44
CA ALA A 106 -0.17 7.79 -22.62
C ALA A 106 1.32 7.51 -22.40
N GLU A 107 2.07 8.44 -21.79
CA GLU A 107 3.49 8.26 -21.45
C GLU A 107 3.68 7.15 -20.41
N LEU A 108 2.85 7.10 -19.36
CA LEU A 108 2.86 6.04 -18.34
C LEU A 108 2.55 4.65 -18.90
N MET A 109 1.70 4.56 -19.93
CA MET A 109 1.37 3.32 -20.61
C MET A 109 2.46 2.85 -21.57
N ALA A 110 3.12 3.79 -22.26
CA ALA A 110 4.17 3.47 -23.22
C ALA A 110 5.50 3.11 -22.55
N GLU A 111 6.01 3.98 -21.68
CA GLU A 111 7.29 3.79 -20.99
C GLU A 111 7.29 4.54 -19.66
N THR A 112 7.45 3.79 -18.55
CA THR A 112 7.55 4.39 -17.22
C THR A 112 8.99 4.38 -16.74
N THR A 113 9.54 5.55 -16.41
CA THR A 113 10.82 5.64 -15.70
C THR A 113 10.59 5.84 -14.21
N TYR A 114 10.93 4.82 -13.42
CA TYR A 114 10.89 4.88 -11.96
C TYR A 114 12.17 5.49 -11.39
N GLU A 115 12.03 6.31 -10.35
CA GLU A 115 13.14 6.88 -9.58
C GLU A 115 13.04 6.39 -8.14
N TYR A 116 13.97 5.53 -7.70
CA TYR A 116 13.89 4.93 -6.37
C TYR A 116 14.60 5.77 -5.30
N HIS A 117 13.91 6.00 -4.19
CA HIS A 117 14.38 6.89 -3.13
C HIS A 117 14.15 6.30 -1.73
N THR A 118 14.98 6.73 -0.77
CA THR A 118 14.63 6.64 0.65
C THR A 118 13.42 7.55 0.94
N ILE A 119 12.73 7.36 2.07
CA ILE A 119 11.55 8.17 2.43
C ILE A 119 11.87 9.69 2.40
N ALA A 120 12.95 10.11 3.08
CA ALA A 120 13.37 11.52 3.06
C ALA A 120 13.78 12.01 1.66
N GLY A 121 14.46 11.16 0.88
CA GLY A 121 14.83 11.47 -0.50
C GLY A 121 13.61 11.59 -1.41
N PHE A 122 12.57 10.80 -1.16
CA PHE A 122 11.32 10.80 -1.91
C PHE A 122 10.57 12.11 -1.71
N PHE A 123 10.29 12.51 -0.46
CA PHE A 123 9.60 13.78 -0.20
C PHE A 123 10.44 14.99 -0.62
N GLY A 124 11.77 14.93 -0.44
CA GLY A 124 12.70 15.92 -1.00
C GLY A 124 12.56 16.02 -2.52
N ARG A 125 12.57 14.88 -3.22
CA ARG A 125 12.39 14.82 -4.68
C ARG A 125 11.06 15.43 -5.13
N LEU A 126 9.96 15.14 -4.43
CA LEU A 126 8.63 15.67 -4.76
C LEU A 126 8.58 17.20 -4.60
N SER A 127 9.22 17.74 -3.56
CA SER A 127 9.27 19.19 -3.31
C SER A 127 9.99 19.99 -4.41
N GLU A 128 10.87 19.35 -5.18
CA GLU A 128 11.64 19.98 -6.26
C GLU A 128 11.02 19.80 -7.66
N THR A 129 9.77 19.33 -7.73
CA THR A 129 9.12 18.97 -9.00
C THR A 129 7.72 19.52 -9.14
N THR A 130 7.21 19.48 -10.37
CA THR A 130 5.80 19.75 -10.63
C THR A 130 5.00 18.46 -10.46
N PRO A 131 4.11 18.35 -9.45
CA PRO A 131 3.26 17.19 -9.26
C PRO A 131 2.22 17.08 -10.37
N ARG A 132 1.80 15.85 -10.67
CA ARG A 132 0.76 15.50 -11.65
C ARG A 132 -0.35 14.72 -10.94
N PRO A 133 -1.26 15.41 -10.23
CA PRO A 133 -2.20 14.75 -9.34
C PRO A 133 -3.19 13.83 -10.07
N LEU A 134 -3.71 14.21 -11.24
CA LEU A 134 -4.59 13.34 -12.02
C LEU A 134 -3.87 12.10 -12.54
N ALA A 135 -2.62 12.24 -13.01
CA ALA A 135 -1.81 11.09 -13.41
C ALA A 135 -1.44 10.20 -12.21
N THR A 136 -1.26 10.80 -11.03
CA THR A 136 -1.06 10.05 -9.77
C THR A 136 -2.34 9.33 -9.37
N ALA A 137 -3.52 9.92 -9.57
CA ALA A 137 -4.80 9.25 -9.36
C ALA A 137 -4.95 8.05 -10.31
N ALA A 138 -4.60 8.17 -11.59
CA ALA A 138 -4.57 7.05 -12.52
C ALA A 138 -3.60 5.93 -12.08
N LEU A 139 -2.50 6.28 -11.40
CA LEU A 139 -1.56 5.29 -10.83
C LEU A 139 -2.11 4.60 -9.57
N ARG A 140 -3.19 5.10 -8.94
CA ARG A 140 -3.84 4.42 -7.82
C ARG A 140 -4.66 3.23 -8.28
N GLY A 141 -5.16 3.24 -9.52
CA GLY A 141 -6.17 2.28 -9.94
C GLY A 141 -7.53 2.54 -9.27
N ASP A 142 -8.42 1.57 -9.42
CA ASP A 142 -9.66 1.53 -8.66
C ASP A 142 -9.37 1.17 -7.20
N VAL A 143 -9.62 2.12 -6.30
CA VAL A 143 -9.53 1.89 -4.86
C VAL A 143 -10.86 1.32 -4.40
N SER A 144 -10.88 0.02 -4.11
CA SER A 144 -12.02 -0.60 -3.44
C SER A 144 -12.08 -0.16 -1.98
N ASP A 145 -13.23 0.36 -1.55
CA ASP A 145 -13.56 0.66 -0.14
C ASP A 145 -12.65 1.69 0.57
N PRO A 146 -12.59 2.96 0.10
CA PRO A 146 -11.82 3.99 0.78
C PRO A 146 -12.36 4.25 2.19
N VAL A 147 -11.46 4.30 3.17
CA VAL A 147 -11.79 4.68 4.55
C VAL A 147 -12.14 6.17 4.60
N ALA A 148 -13.17 6.53 5.36
CA ALA A 148 -13.57 7.92 5.51
C ALA A 148 -12.40 8.78 6.06
N PRO A 149 -12.08 9.95 5.46
CA PRO A 149 -10.95 10.81 5.88
C PRO A 149 -10.91 11.13 7.37
N ALA A 150 -12.08 11.35 8.00
CA ALA A 150 -12.18 11.66 9.42
C ALA A 150 -11.76 10.48 10.33
N VAL A 151 -11.94 9.24 9.87
CA VAL A 151 -11.48 8.03 10.59
C VAL A 151 -9.96 7.92 10.48
N VAL A 152 -9.40 8.19 9.31
CA VAL A 152 -7.94 8.22 9.09
C VAL A 152 -7.29 9.32 9.94
N GLU A 153 -7.87 10.51 9.99
CA GLU A 153 -7.35 11.61 10.81
C GLU A 153 -7.37 11.27 12.30
N ARG A 154 -8.41 10.59 12.78
CA ARG A 154 -8.47 10.10 14.16
C ARG A 154 -7.40 9.04 14.45
N PHE A 155 -7.14 8.13 13.50
CA PHE A 155 -6.11 7.10 13.64
C PHE A 155 -4.69 7.67 13.61
N CYS A 156 -4.42 8.63 12.72
CA CYS A 156 -3.07 9.12 12.44
C CYS A 156 -2.72 10.41 13.21
N GLY A 157 -3.70 11.09 13.80
CA GLY A 157 -3.54 12.40 14.43
C GLY A 157 -3.21 13.54 13.45
N VAL A 158 -3.33 13.32 12.14
CA VAL A 158 -2.98 14.26 11.08
C VAL A 158 -3.98 14.19 9.93
N SER A 159 -4.19 15.31 9.26
CA SER A 159 -5.06 15.35 8.08
C SER A 159 -4.54 14.43 6.96
N PRO A 160 -5.40 13.60 6.34
CA PRO A 160 -4.98 12.72 5.24
C PRO A 160 -4.61 13.47 3.95
N ALA A 161 -4.86 14.79 3.89
CA ALA A 161 -4.37 15.65 2.80
C ALA A 161 -2.87 16.00 2.95
N ASN A 162 -2.29 15.88 4.15
CA ASN A 162 -0.86 16.07 4.40
C ASN A 162 -0.13 14.73 4.26
N SER A 163 0.31 14.41 3.05
CA SER A 163 0.80 13.06 2.74
C SER A 163 2.09 12.68 3.47
N GLU A 164 3.02 13.62 3.64
CA GLU A 164 4.25 13.37 4.40
C GLU A 164 3.94 13.14 5.88
N GLY A 165 3.09 14.00 6.46
CA GLY A 165 2.61 13.81 7.84
C GLY A 165 1.84 12.50 8.02
N LEU A 166 1.02 12.12 7.03
CA LEU A 166 0.21 10.90 7.07
C LEU A 166 1.06 9.62 7.12
N VAL A 167 2.19 9.58 6.40
CA VAL A 167 3.10 8.42 6.43
C VAL A 167 3.63 8.16 7.84
N GLU A 168 4.06 9.22 8.54
CA GLU A 168 4.50 9.14 9.94
C GLU A 168 3.32 8.90 10.89
N GLY A 169 2.20 9.56 10.67
CA GLY A 169 0.98 9.39 11.47
C GLY A 169 0.45 7.95 11.41
N LEU A 170 0.54 7.28 10.27
CA LEU A 170 0.19 5.86 10.12
C LEU A 170 1.09 4.96 10.97
N LYS A 171 2.39 5.26 11.02
CA LYS A 171 3.34 4.48 11.85
C LYS A 171 2.98 4.61 13.32
N GLU A 172 2.71 5.82 13.80
CA GLU A 172 2.31 6.03 15.19
C GLU A 172 0.92 5.46 15.48
N GLY A 173 -0.04 5.60 14.56
CA GLY A 173 -1.38 5.02 14.69
C GLY A 173 -1.35 3.49 14.75
N PHE A 174 -0.58 2.83 13.89
CA PHE A 174 -0.42 1.36 13.98
C PHE A 174 0.27 0.94 15.26
N ARG A 175 1.16 1.76 15.81
CA ARG A 175 1.80 1.49 17.08
C ARG A 175 0.84 1.66 18.26
N GLU A 176 -0.05 2.65 18.20
CA GLU A 176 -0.99 2.95 19.29
C GLU A 176 -2.18 2.00 19.31
N TYR A 177 -2.74 1.69 18.14
CA TYR A 177 -4.02 0.97 17.99
C TYR A 177 -3.86 -0.46 17.48
N GLY A 178 -2.69 -0.80 16.95
CA GLY A 178 -2.41 -2.10 16.35
C GLY A 178 -1.40 -2.91 17.16
N HIS A 179 -1.44 -4.21 16.99
CA HIS A 179 -0.42 -5.15 17.45
C HIS A 179 -0.25 -6.23 16.41
N TYR A 180 0.91 -6.89 16.39
CA TYR A 180 1.17 -7.93 15.40
C TYR A 180 0.52 -9.24 15.85
N ASP A 181 -0.17 -9.95 14.95
CA ASP A 181 -0.83 -11.20 15.30
C ASP A 181 0.16 -12.38 15.37
N ILE A 182 0.97 -12.39 16.42
CA ILE A 182 1.92 -13.47 16.71
C ILE A 182 1.21 -14.83 16.76
N PRO A 183 0.03 -15.00 17.42
CA PRO A 183 -0.68 -16.28 17.43
C PRO A 183 -1.00 -16.81 16.03
N ARG A 184 -1.56 -15.99 15.15
CA ARG A 184 -1.88 -16.38 13.77
C ARG A 184 -0.60 -16.62 12.95
N TYR A 185 0.48 -15.89 13.22
CA TYR A 185 1.80 -16.13 12.59
C TYR A 185 2.37 -17.49 12.94
N VAL A 186 2.34 -17.85 14.22
CA VAL A 186 2.78 -19.17 14.70
C VAL A 186 1.88 -20.28 14.13
N ALA A 187 0.56 -20.09 14.15
CA ALA A 187 -0.39 -21.03 13.57
C ALA A 187 -0.09 -21.28 12.08
N GLY A 188 0.16 -20.21 11.33
CA GLY A 188 0.54 -20.30 9.93
C GLY A 188 1.88 -20.98 9.67
N SER A 189 2.86 -20.76 10.54
CA SER A 189 4.15 -21.45 10.44
C SER A 189 4.01 -22.96 10.66
N VAL A 190 3.15 -23.38 11.59
CA VAL A 190 2.81 -24.81 11.81
C VAL A 190 2.02 -25.36 10.62
N GLU A 191 1.06 -24.60 10.11
CA GLU A 191 0.25 -24.97 8.96
C GLU A 191 1.12 -25.30 7.74
N ASP A 192 2.00 -24.37 7.37
CA ASP A 192 2.84 -24.48 6.18
C ASP A 192 3.90 -25.60 6.32
N ASN A 193 4.55 -25.71 7.47
CA ASN A 193 5.76 -26.54 7.62
C ASN A 193 5.50 -27.91 8.24
N VAL A 194 4.45 -28.07 9.05
CA VAL A 194 4.18 -29.32 9.79
C VAL A 194 3.02 -30.08 9.18
N VAL A 195 1.90 -29.41 8.96
CA VAL A 195 0.68 -30.05 8.42
C VAL A 195 0.51 -29.84 6.92
N MET A 196 1.45 -29.14 6.26
CA MET A 196 1.54 -28.95 4.81
C MET A 196 0.22 -28.43 4.19
N GLY A 197 -0.39 -27.44 4.85
CA GLY A 197 -1.62 -26.78 4.37
C GLY A 197 -2.89 -27.64 4.41
N ARG A 198 -2.90 -28.76 5.15
CA ARG A 198 -4.07 -29.66 5.20
C ARG A 198 -5.24 -29.14 6.05
N VAL A 199 -4.99 -28.17 6.90
CA VAL A 199 -5.97 -27.55 7.81
C VAL A 199 -5.64 -26.08 7.90
N ASP A 200 -6.66 -25.23 7.87
CA ASP A 200 -6.51 -23.81 8.16
C ASP A 200 -6.39 -23.61 9.68
N LEU A 201 -5.17 -23.38 10.15
CA LEU A 201 -4.90 -23.11 11.56
C LEU A 201 -5.01 -21.62 11.90
N ARG A 202 -5.11 -20.75 10.89
CA ARG A 202 -5.18 -19.29 11.03
C ARG A 202 -6.61 -18.82 11.28
N ALA A 203 -7.61 -19.47 10.67
CA ALA A 203 -9.02 -19.09 10.76
C ALA A 203 -9.54 -18.73 12.17
N PRO A 204 -9.19 -19.43 13.27
CA PRO A 204 -9.68 -19.09 14.61
C PRO A 204 -9.17 -17.76 15.18
N PHE A 205 -8.16 -17.16 14.54
CA PHE A 205 -7.55 -15.89 14.93
C PHE A 205 -7.97 -14.73 14.03
N GLU A 206 -8.66 -15.02 12.93
CA GLU A 206 -9.14 -13.99 12.02
C GLU A 206 -10.29 -13.20 12.63
N GLY A 207 -10.32 -11.91 12.32
CA GLY A 207 -11.31 -10.96 12.80
C GLY A 207 -11.21 -9.66 12.00
N PRO A 208 -12.06 -8.66 12.30
CA PRO A 208 -12.07 -7.41 11.56
C PRO A 208 -10.79 -6.61 11.83
N THR A 209 -10.24 -6.05 10.76
CA THR A 209 -8.95 -5.31 10.76
C THR A 209 -9.06 -3.95 10.09
N ASP A 210 -10.28 -3.43 9.84
CA ASP A 210 -10.47 -2.09 9.29
C ASP A 210 -10.00 -1.01 10.29
N ILE A 211 -9.60 0.16 9.78
CA ILE A 211 -9.07 1.25 10.64
C ILE A 211 -10.07 1.67 11.72
N GLY A 212 -11.38 1.64 11.40
CA GLY A 212 -12.42 1.95 12.38
C GLY A 212 -12.36 0.99 13.57
N THR A 213 -12.34 -0.31 13.31
CA THR A 213 -12.22 -1.35 14.33
C THR A 213 -10.91 -1.28 15.11
N LEU A 214 -9.78 -0.93 14.46
CA LEU A 214 -8.49 -0.82 15.16
C LEU A 214 -8.51 0.22 16.28
N ILE A 215 -9.26 1.31 16.09
CA ILE A 215 -9.39 2.38 17.09
C ILE A 215 -10.24 1.94 18.30
N GLU A 216 -11.11 0.94 18.13
CA GLU A 216 -11.94 0.39 19.20
C GLU A 216 -11.11 -0.55 20.10
N GLU A 217 -11.41 -0.59 21.39
CA GLU A 217 -10.75 -1.52 22.33
C GLU A 217 -11.05 -2.98 21.91
N ASP A 218 -10.06 -3.88 22.04
CA ASP A 218 -10.09 -5.31 21.62
C ASP A 218 -10.04 -5.60 20.10
N SER A 219 -9.28 -4.80 19.34
CA SER A 219 -9.07 -5.05 17.90
C SER A 219 -8.29 -6.34 17.59
N THR A 220 -8.52 -6.93 16.42
CA THR A 220 -7.80 -8.14 15.98
C THR A 220 -6.38 -7.77 15.56
N GLY A 221 -5.39 -8.55 16.00
CA GLY A 221 -4.00 -8.32 15.61
C GLY A 221 -3.80 -8.36 14.09
N LEU A 222 -2.82 -7.61 13.60
CA LEU A 222 -2.56 -7.42 12.19
C LEU A 222 -1.43 -8.32 11.68
N PHE A 223 -1.56 -8.76 10.43
CA PHE A 223 -0.47 -9.30 9.61
C PHE A 223 0.07 -8.25 8.66
N CYS A 224 1.23 -8.51 8.07
CA CYS A 224 1.86 -7.63 7.09
C CYS A 224 0.95 -7.24 5.93
N TYR A 225 0.09 -8.14 5.43
CA TYR A 225 -0.84 -7.78 4.35
C TYR A 225 -1.98 -6.88 4.83
N GLU A 226 -2.54 -7.07 6.03
CA GLU A 226 -3.57 -6.17 6.56
C GLU A 226 -2.99 -4.79 6.85
N LEU A 227 -1.80 -4.72 7.43
CA LEU A 227 -1.06 -3.45 7.59
C LEU A 227 -0.95 -2.73 6.24
N SER A 228 -0.57 -3.45 5.18
CA SER A 228 -0.44 -2.86 3.86
C SER A 228 -1.76 -2.42 3.25
N TYR A 229 -2.83 -3.20 3.35
CA TYR A 229 -4.15 -2.80 2.86
C TYR A 229 -4.67 -1.56 3.60
N ARG A 230 -4.56 -1.55 4.93
CA ARG A 230 -5.01 -0.42 5.75
C ARG A 230 -4.21 0.85 5.47
N ALA A 231 -2.89 0.74 5.25
CA ALA A 231 -2.09 1.87 4.83
C ALA A 231 -2.52 2.40 3.45
N ILE A 232 -2.81 1.54 2.47
CA ILE A 232 -3.28 1.95 1.13
C ILE A 232 -4.62 2.68 1.24
N GLU A 233 -5.60 2.09 1.94
CA GLU A 233 -6.91 2.70 2.16
C GLU A 233 -6.81 4.08 2.84
N ALA A 234 -5.93 4.22 3.84
CA ALA A 234 -5.68 5.49 4.50
C ALA A 234 -5.05 6.52 3.55
N LEU A 235 -4.00 6.12 2.82
CA LEU A 235 -3.30 6.98 1.86
C LEU A 235 -4.18 7.36 0.67
N HIS A 236 -5.23 6.59 0.37
CA HIS A 236 -6.17 6.88 -0.73
C HIS A 236 -7.51 7.44 -0.25
N SER A 237 -7.67 7.69 1.06
CA SER A 237 -8.92 8.20 1.65
C SER A 237 -9.36 9.57 1.10
N VAL A 238 -8.43 10.36 0.57
CA VAL A 238 -8.68 11.63 -0.11
C VAL A 238 -8.18 11.57 -1.56
N SER A 239 -8.84 12.32 -2.46
CA SER A 239 -8.42 12.41 -3.86
C SER A 239 -6.95 12.83 -3.97
N ALA A 240 -6.24 12.33 -4.98
CA ALA A 240 -4.88 12.79 -5.28
C ALA A 240 -4.85 14.30 -5.57
N THR A 241 -5.93 14.87 -6.12
CA THR A 241 -6.03 16.32 -6.39
C THR A 241 -6.14 17.16 -5.11
N ASP A 242 -6.52 16.55 -4.00
CA ASP A 242 -6.61 17.18 -2.67
C ASP A 242 -5.39 16.90 -1.77
N GLN A 243 -4.51 15.97 -2.17
CA GLN A 243 -3.31 15.62 -1.41
C GLN A 243 -2.09 16.47 -1.72
N ARG A 244 -1.27 16.74 -0.71
CA ARG A 244 -0.03 17.50 -0.82
C ARG A 244 1.12 16.78 -0.11
N PRO A 245 2.10 16.22 -0.85
CA PRO A 245 2.07 15.93 -2.29
C PRO A 245 1.08 14.79 -2.66
N PRO A 246 0.60 14.67 -3.90
CA PRO A 246 -0.26 13.55 -4.31
C PRO A 246 0.50 12.23 -4.25
N LEU A 247 -0.07 11.21 -3.63
CA LEU A 247 0.52 9.87 -3.56
C LEU A 247 -0.39 8.80 -4.17
N ALA A 248 0.25 7.82 -4.80
CA ALA A 248 -0.28 6.49 -5.04
C ALA A 248 0.42 5.51 -4.10
N ALA A 249 -0.29 4.46 -3.73
CA ALA A 249 0.15 3.46 -2.76
C ALA A 249 -0.31 2.11 -3.25
N PHE A 250 0.56 1.11 -3.15
CA PHE A 250 0.27 -0.24 -3.62
C PHE A 250 1.03 -1.23 -2.74
N TRP A 251 0.54 -2.45 -2.68
CA TRP A 251 1.20 -3.52 -1.94
C TRP A 251 2.27 -4.15 -2.83
N VAL A 252 3.37 -4.58 -2.23
CA VAL A 252 4.44 -5.28 -2.93
C VAL A 252 4.88 -6.46 -2.10
N ARG A 253 5.02 -7.60 -2.77
CA ARG A 253 5.35 -8.87 -2.11
C ARG A 253 6.79 -9.27 -2.38
N ASP A 254 7.60 -9.38 -1.32
CA ASP A 254 8.86 -10.12 -1.41
C ASP A 254 8.58 -11.62 -1.25
N ARG A 255 8.64 -12.34 -2.37
CA ARG A 255 8.40 -13.80 -2.40
C ARG A 255 9.45 -14.59 -1.61
N ARG A 256 10.68 -14.07 -1.43
CA ARG A 256 11.76 -14.78 -0.73
C ARG A 256 11.48 -14.88 0.77
N HIS A 257 10.92 -13.81 1.34
CA HIS A 257 10.62 -13.70 2.77
C HIS A 257 9.14 -13.90 3.09
N LYS A 258 8.29 -14.14 2.08
CA LYS A 258 6.81 -14.16 2.19
C LYS A 258 6.28 -12.89 2.89
N HIS A 259 6.91 -11.75 2.65
CA HIS A 259 6.62 -10.49 3.30
C HIS A 259 5.92 -9.52 2.35
N VAL A 260 5.12 -8.62 2.90
CA VAL A 260 4.43 -7.56 2.15
C VAL A 260 4.81 -6.21 2.73
N TYR A 261 5.07 -5.26 1.84
CA TYR A 261 5.36 -3.87 2.17
C TYR A 261 4.51 -2.95 1.29
N ASN A 262 4.41 -1.68 1.66
CA ASN A 262 3.75 -0.67 0.85
C ASN A 262 4.79 0.02 -0.04
N GLY A 263 4.54 0.06 -1.34
CA GLY A 263 5.19 1.03 -2.21
C GLY A 263 4.40 2.32 -2.24
N LEU A 264 5.11 3.45 -2.22
CA LEU A 264 4.56 4.78 -2.45
C LEU A 264 5.13 5.32 -3.74
N ALA A 265 4.29 5.92 -4.56
CA ALA A 265 4.69 6.60 -5.77
C ALA A 265 4.00 7.95 -5.92
N SER A 266 4.58 8.80 -6.75
CA SER A 266 3.91 10.01 -7.26
C SER A 266 4.28 10.18 -8.72
N VAL A 267 3.47 10.89 -9.48
CA VAL A 267 3.79 11.22 -10.86
C VAL A 267 4.21 12.68 -10.91
N VAL A 268 5.39 12.94 -11.46
CA VAL A 268 5.98 14.29 -11.52
C VAL A 268 6.52 14.59 -12.90
N ARG A 269 6.59 15.89 -13.25
CA ARG A 269 7.37 16.36 -14.40
C ARG A 269 8.56 17.19 -13.96
N LYS A 270 9.70 16.98 -14.61
CA LYS A 270 10.91 17.82 -14.53
C LYS A 270 11.53 17.97 -15.90
N GLY A 271 11.71 19.22 -16.36
CA GLY A 271 12.26 19.48 -17.69
C GLY A 271 11.43 18.88 -18.84
N GLY A 272 10.11 18.79 -18.67
CA GLY A 272 9.20 18.21 -19.67
C GLY A 272 9.10 16.69 -19.66
N GLN A 273 9.97 15.97 -18.95
CA GLN A 273 9.95 14.51 -18.87
C GLN A 273 9.09 14.05 -17.69
N LEU A 274 8.28 13.00 -17.89
CA LEU A 274 7.53 12.35 -16.83
C LEU A 274 8.43 11.39 -16.06
N ARG A 275 8.33 11.41 -14.74
CA ARG A 275 9.07 10.54 -13.84
C ARG A 275 8.13 10.03 -12.75
N VAL A 276 8.40 8.82 -12.27
CA VAL A 276 7.65 8.23 -11.16
C VAL A 276 8.62 7.99 -10.00
N PRO A 277 8.82 8.97 -9.10
CA PRO A 277 9.49 8.72 -7.83
C PRO A 277 8.77 7.64 -7.05
N VAL A 278 9.53 6.72 -6.44
CA VAL A 278 9.04 5.60 -5.66
C VAL A 278 9.84 5.47 -4.37
N THR A 279 9.16 5.14 -3.28
CA THR A 279 9.76 4.65 -2.03
C THR A 279 8.95 3.51 -1.44
N PHE A 280 9.43 2.89 -0.37
CA PHE A 280 8.76 1.75 0.25
C PHE A 280 8.70 1.92 1.77
N LEU A 281 7.63 1.41 2.36
CA LEU A 281 7.30 1.49 3.78
C LEU A 281 7.01 0.09 4.33
N ASP A 282 7.46 -0.16 5.55
CA ASP A 282 7.15 -1.38 6.30
C ASP A 282 6.62 -1.03 7.70
N TYR A 283 5.31 -1.15 7.87
CA TYR A 283 4.59 -0.90 9.13
C TYR A 283 4.56 -2.13 10.06
N THR A 284 5.14 -3.24 9.64
CA THR A 284 5.25 -4.44 10.50
C THR A 284 6.16 -4.16 11.68
N HIS A 285 7.17 -3.32 11.48
CA HIS A 285 8.08 -2.91 12.54
C HIS A 285 7.36 -2.09 13.63
N SER A 286 6.45 -1.18 13.24
CA SER A 286 5.71 -0.37 14.23
C SER A 286 4.79 -1.20 15.13
N THR A 287 4.32 -2.36 14.67
CA THR A 287 3.47 -3.26 15.47
C THR A 287 4.26 -4.32 16.24
N LEU A 288 5.35 -4.84 15.67
CA LEU A 288 6.16 -5.89 16.32
C LEU A 288 6.89 -5.43 17.59
N TYR A 289 7.32 -4.16 17.65
CA TYR A 289 8.10 -3.68 18.80
C TYR A 289 7.24 -3.46 20.04
N ASP A 290 5.93 -3.30 19.90
CA ASP A 290 5.03 -3.15 21.06
C ASP A 290 4.79 -4.49 21.77
N ASP A 291 4.78 -5.60 21.01
CA ASP A 291 4.55 -6.95 21.56
C ASP A 291 5.77 -7.58 22.28
N LEU A 292 6.97 -6.99 22.12
CA LEU A 292 8.23 -7.55 22.65
C LEU A 292 8.80 -6.78 23.86
N HIS A 293 8.03 -5.84 24.42
CA HIS A 293 8.39 -5.05 25.61
C HIS A 293 7.61 -5.44 26.86
#